data_AF-A0A0B8PDM8-F1
#
_entry.id   AF-A0A0B8PDM8-F1
#
_cell.length_a   1.000
_cell.length_b   1.000
_cell.length_c   1.000
_cell.angle_alpha   90.00
_cell.angle_beta   90.00
_cell.angle_gamma   90.00
#
_symmetry.space_group_name_H-M   'P 1'
#
loop_
_entity.id
_entity.type
_entity.pdbx_description
1 polymer ?
#
loop_
_entity_poly.entity_id
_entity_poly.type
_entity_poly.pdbx_seq_one_letter_code
_entity_poly.pdbx_strand_id
1 'polypeptide(L)' 'MDFDAFVKLNADTEVMRFFPSPLTPLQSIELARHAAQQLFHQGWGMWAVELKSDGEFIGTVGLQPRMPRDGILEHDFVR' A
#
# COMPACT_ATOMS: atom_id res chain seq x y z
N MET A 1 -3.97 5.79 15.24
CA MET A 1 -3.65 4.52 14.56
C MET A 1 -2.21 4.23 14.88
N ASP A 2 -1.93 3.03 15.38
CA ASP A 2 -0.57 2.55 15.55
C ASP A 2 -0.05 2.13 14.17
N PHE A 3 1.05 2.74 13.72
CA PHE A 3 1.65 2.48 12.41
C PHE A 3 2.92 1.61 12.54
N ASP A 4 3.25 1.13 13.73
CA ASP A 4 4.55 0.50 14.00
C ASP A 4 4.79 -0.73 13.13
N ALA A 5 3.76 -1.55 12.91
CA ALA A 5 3.85 -2.71 12.03
C ALA A 5 4.12 -2.31 10.57
N PHE A 6 3.47 -1.25 10.08
CA PHE A 6 3.69 -0.74 8.74
C PHE A 6 5.05 -0.05 8.59
N VAL A 7 5.50 0.67 9.61
CA VAL A 7 6.84 1.27 9.65
C VAL A 7 7.91 0.18 9.58
N LYS A 8 7.78 -0.89 10.37
CA LYS A 8 8.70 -2.04 10.32
C LYS A 8 8.70 -2.69 8.94
N LEU A 9 7.53 -2.90 8.35
CA LEU A 9 7.39 -3.49 7.02
C LEU A 9 8.10 -2.67 5.94
N ASN A 10 7.91 -1.35 5.94
CA ASN A 10 8.55 -0.47 4.94
C ASN A 10 10.03 -0.18 5.22
N ALA A 11 10.54 -0.53 6.40
CA ALA A 11 11.97 -0.46 6.72
C ALA A 11 12.72 -1.75 6.35
N ASP A 12 12.00 -2.85 6.13
CA ASP A 12 12.58 -4.15 5.77
C ASP A 12 13.11 -4.14 4.32
N THR A 13 14.40 -4.45 4.16
CA THR A 13 15.07 -4.46 2.85
C THR A 13 14.60 -5.58 1.93
N GLU A 14 14.12 -6.71 2.47
CA GLU A 14 13.56 -7.79 1.66
C GLU A 14 12.22 -7.37 1.06
N VAL A 15 11.36 -6.73 1.85
CA VAL A 15 10.08 -6.16 1.38
C VAL A 15 10.33 -5.05 0.36
N MET A 16 11.32 -4.20 0.64
CA MET A 16 11.61 -3.03 -0.17
C MET A 16 12.60 -3.29 -1.32
N ARG A 17 12.99 -4.55 -1.56
CA ARG A 17 14.01 -4.96 -2.54
C ARG A 17 13.78 -4.43 -3.96
N PHE A 18 12.52 -4.27 -4.35
CA PHE A 18 12.12 -3.79 -5.68
C PHE A 18 11.72 -2.31 -5.69
N PHE A 19 11.83 -1.63 -4.55
CA PHE A 19 11.61 -0.20 -4.41
C PHE A 19 12.95 0.54 -4.42
N PRO A 20 12.96 1.86 -4.69
CA PRO A 20 14.21 2.63 -4.73
C PRO A 20 15.00 2.59 -3.42
N SER A 21 14.33 2.56 -2.27
CA SER A 21 14.93 2.44 -0.95
C SER A 21 13.86 2.07 0.11
N PRO A 22 14.26 1.51 1.26
CA PRO A 22 13.38 1.46 2.43
C PRO A 22 12.91 2.85 2.85
N LEU A 23 11.74 2.92 3.47
CA LEU A 23 11.16 4.17 3.95
C LEU A 23 11.58 4.47 5.38
N THR A 24 11.73 5.76 5.68
CA THR A 24 11.79 6.23 7.07
C THR A 24 10.45 6.06 7.78
N PRO A 25 10.43 6.08 9.13
CA PRO A 25 9.17 6.04 9.89
C PRO A 25 8.18 7.12 9.47
N LEU A 26 8.65 8.36 9.27
CA LEU A 26 7.79 9.46 8.88
C LEU A 26 7.19 9.26 7.47
N GLN A 27 8.00 8.80 6.51
CA GLN A 27 7.51 8.49 5.15
C GLN A 27 6.46 7.36 5.17
N SER A 28 6.68 6.34 6.00
CA SER A 28 5.74 5.22 6.14
C SER A 28 4.41 5.68 6.75
N ILE A 29 4.46 6.54 7.77
CA ILE A 29 3.26 7.13 8.37
C ILE A 29 2.51 7.99 7.34
N GLU A 30 3.22 8.81 6.58
CA GLU A 30 2.59 9.66 5.55
C GLU A 30 1.90 8.82 4.47
N LEU A 31 2.57 7.75 4.00
CA LEU A 31 2.00 6.80 3.05
C LEU A 31 0.72 6.15 3.59
N ALA A 32 0.72 5.72 4.85
CA ALA A 32 -0.46 5.11 5.46
C ALA A 32 -1.63 6.10 5.61
N ARG A 33 -1.34 7.36 5.98
CA ARG A 33 -2.35 8.42 6.06
C ARG A 33 -2.95 8.74 4.70
N HIS A 34 -2.12 8.82 3.66
CA HIS A 34 -2.58 9.04 2.30
C HIS A 34 -3.49 7.91 1.84
N ALA A 35 -3.10 6.65 2.07
CA ALA A 35 -3.91 5.47 1.73
C ALA A 35 -5.27 5.49 2.47
N ALA A 36 -5.27 5.78 3.77
CA ALA A 36 -6.50 5.89 4.57
C ALA A 36 -7.41 7.03 4.09
N GLN A 37 -6.83 8.17 3.73
CA GLN A 37 -7.58 9.29 3.17
C GLN A 37 -8.20 8.91 1.83
N GLN A 38 -7.46 8.26 0.92
CA GLN A 38 -8.01 7.79 -0.34
C GLN A 38 -9.18 6.82 -0.11
N LEU A 39 -8.98 5.80 0.72
CA LEU A 39 -10.04 4.85 1.08
C LEU A 39 -11.30 5.55 1.58
N PHE A 40 -11.16 6.56 2.47
CA PHE A 40 -12.28 7.31 3.00
C PHE A 40 -13.05 8.08 1.92
N HIS A 41 -12.36 8.67 0.94
CA HIS A 41 -12.99 9.52 -0.07
C HIS A 41 -13.64 8.73 -1.21
N GLN A 42 -13.03 7.64 -1.67
CA GLN A 42 -13.50 6.88 -2.85
C GLN A 42 -14.10 5.50 -2.52
N GLY A 43 -13.96 5.01 -1.28
CA GLY A 43 -14.51 3.71 -0.85
C GLY A 43 -13.71 2.49 -1.32
N TRP A 44 -12.68 2.69 -2.13
CA TRP A 44 -11.74 1.65 -2.60
C TRP A 44 -10.31 2.20 -2.60
N GLY A 45 -9.30 1.34 -2.59
CA GLY A 45 -7.92 1.81 -2.48
C GLY A 45 -7.00 0.73 -1.93
N MET A 46 -6.05 1.13 -1.08
CA MET A 46 -5.09 0.22 -0.45
C MET A 46 -5.54 -0.13 0.97
N TRP A 47 -5.90 -1.39 1.21
CA TRP A 47 -6.35 -1.87 2.51
C TRP A 47 -5.23 -2.52 3.32
N ALA A 48 -5.32 -2.42 4.64
CA ALA A 48 -4.54 -3.25 5.54
C ALA A 48 -5.04 -4.70 5.50
N VAL A 49 -4.11 -5.64 5.50
CA VAL A 49 -4.39 -7.08 5.56
C VAL A 49 -4.04 -7.56 6.95
N GLU A 50 -4.98 -8.23 7.58
CA GLU A 50 -4.83 -8.79 8.91
C GLU A 50 -5.12 -10.29 8.90
N LEU A 51 -4.42 -11.04 9.74
CA LEU A 51 -4.75 -12.44 10.01
C LEU A 51 -6.10 -12.52 10.71
N LYS A 52 -6.97 -13.43 10.24
CA LYS A 52 -8.28 -13.65 10.85
C LYS A 52 -8.21 -14.24 12.26
N SER A 53 -7.10 -14.89 12.61
CA SER A 53 -6.90 -15.57 13.89
C SER A 53 -6.77 -14.61 15.07
N ASP A 54 -6.03 -13.52 14.87
CA ASP A 54 -5.55 -12.64 15.96
C ASP A 54 -5.55 -11.16 15.59
N GLY A 55 -5.89 -10.81 14.34
CA GLY A 55 -5.86 -9.43 13.86
C GLY A 55 -4.44 -8.92 13.60
N GLU A 56 -3.42 -9.79 13.53
CA GLU A 56 -2.06 -9.37 13.23
C GLU A 56 -1.98 -8.74 11.84
N PHE A 57 -1.46 -7.52 11.76
CA PHE A 57 -1.19 -6.84 10.51
C PHE A 57 -0.06 -7.55 9.74
N ILE A 58 -0.35 -7.98 8.51
CA ILE A 58 0.59 -8.72 7.65
C ILE A 58 0.91 -8.02 6.33
N GLY A 59 0.42 -6.80 6.13
CA GLY A 59 0.75 -6.00 4.96
C GLY A 59 -0.42 -5.24 4.38
N THR A 60 -0.31 -4.84 3.11
CA THR A 60 -1.36 -4.11 2.41
C THR A 60 -1.63 -4.70 1.03
N VAL A 61 -2.88 -4.60 0.60
CA VAL A 61 -3.30 -5.00 -0.76
C VAL A 61 -4.47 -4.15 -1.20
N GLY A 62 -4.59 -3.91 -2.50
CA GLY A 62 -5.72 -3.16 -2.99
C GLY A 62 -5.59 -2.68 -4.43
N LEU A 63 -6.42 -1.70 -4.76
CA LEU A 63 -6.55 -1.14 -6.09
C LEU A 63 -5.92 0.26 -6.13
N GLN A 64 -5.13 0.51 -7.16
CA GLN A 64 -4.53 1.83 -7.42
C GLN A 64 -4.92 2.27 -8.84
N PRO A 65 -5.34 3.53 -9.03
CA PRO A 65 -5.60 4.05 -10.37
C PRO A 65 -4.32 3.99 -11.20
N ARG A 66 -4.42 3.43 -12.40
CA ARG A 66 -3.37 3.46 -13.41
C ARG A 66 -3.48 4.77 -14.20
N MET A 67 -2.35 5.43 -14.40
CA MET A 67 -2.23 6.60 -15.27
C MET A 67 -1.68 6.18 -16.64
N PRO A 68 -1.96 6.89 -17.73
CA PRO A 68 -1.44 6.57 -19.07
C PRO A 68 0.09 6.41 -19.15
N ARG A 69 0.82 7.16 -18.31
CA ARG A 69 2.28 7.09 -18.17
C ARG A 69 2.81 5.80 -17.52
N ASP A 70 1.93 4.99 -16.92
CA ASP A 70 2.30 3.76 -16.23
C ASP A 70 2.41 2.55 -17.20
N GLY A 71 2.34 2.79 -18.51
CA GLY A 71 2.47 1.77 -19.56
C GLY A 71 1.21 0.94 -19.74
N ILE A 72 0.07 1.60 -20.02
CA ILE A 72 -1.20 0.92 -20.26
C ILE A 72 -1.04 -0.04 -21.45
N LEU A 73 -1.43 -1.31 -21.29
CA LEU A 73 -1.72 -2.20 -22.41
C LEU A 73 -2.80 -1.52 -23.24
N GLU A 74 -2.52 -1.16 -24.49
CA GLU A 74 -3.43 -0.45 -25.41
C GLU A 74 -4.75 -1.21 -25.72
N HIS A 75 -4.98 -2.35 -25.06
CA HIS A 75 -6.11 -3.22 -25.30
C HIS A 75 -6.94 -3.39 -24.03
N ASP A 76 -8.25 -3.20 -24.19
CA ASP A 76 -9.24 -3.54 -23.19
C ASP A 76 -9.06 -4.99 -22.74
N PHE A 77 -8.92 -5.20 -21.44
CA PHE A 77 -8.76 -6.53 -20.85
C PHE A 77 -10.04 -7.39 -20.99
N VAL A 78 -11.17 -6.77 -21.34
CA VAL A 78 -12.45 -7.43 -21.56
C VAL A 78 -13.12 -6.79 -22.76
N ARG A 79 -13.48 -7.60 -23.76
CA ARG A 79 -14.36 -7.22 -24.87
C ARG A 79 -15.82 -7.55 -24.51
#